data_AF-A0A2N7VML8-F1
#
_entry.id   AF-A0A2N7VML8-F1
#
_cell.length_a   1.000
_cell.length_b   1.000
_cell.length_c   1.000
_cell.angle_alpha   90.00
_cell.angle_beta   90.00
_cell.angle_gamma   90.00
#
_symmetry.space_group_name_H-M   'P 1'
#
loop_
_entity.id
_entity.type
_entity.pdbx_description
1 polymer ?
#
loop_
_entity_poly.entity_id
_entity_poly.type
_entity_poly.pdbx_seq_one_letter_code
_entity_poly.pdbx_strand_id
1 'polypeptide(L)' 'MRIGAVAYAFPFLWADKLKSTLIGGTRVAWLLAVPVSKAETAYAQTYGPQSLEARFAEMDIDIYDLNRASVI' A
#
# COMPACT_ATOMS: atom_id res chain seq x y z
N MET A 1 -11.57 10.83 -5.14
CA MET A 1 -12.50 10.22 -4.15
C MET A 1 -12.09 10.64 -2.73
N ARG A 2 -12.78 10.25 -1.65
CA ARG A 2 -12.28 10.51 -0.28
C ARG A 2 -11.57 9.29 0.30
N ILE A 3 -10.28 9.41 0.57
CA ILE A 3 -9.50 8.41 1.33
C ILE A 3 -10.12 8.26 2.72
N GLY A 4 -10.27 7.00 3.15
CA GLY A 4 -10.88 6.67 4.44
C GLY A 4 -10.02 5.79 5.33
N ALA A 5 -8.95 5.19 4.80
CA ALA A 5 -8.08 4.27 5.51
C ALA A 5 -6.66 4.25 4.90
N VAL A 6 -5.75 3.52 5.56
CA VAL A 6 -4.38 3.27 5.13
C VAL A 6 -4.15 1.76 5.07
N ALA A 7 -3.69 1.27 3.94
CA ALA A 7 -3.16 -0.09 3.80
C ALA A 7 -1.64 -0.07 4.02
N TYR A 8 -1.10 -1.12 4.64
CA TYR A 8 0.35 -1.28 4.80
C TYR A 8 0.84 -2.37 3.86
N ALA A 9 1.72 -2.00 2.94
CA ALA A 9 2.29 -2.88 1.94
C ALA A 9 3.80 -2.97 2.06
N PHE A 10 4.41 -3.91 1.34
CA PHE A 10 5.85 -3.94 1.16
C PHE A 10 6.32 -2.64 0.49
N PRO A 11 7.44 -2.01 0.92
CA PRO A 11 7.89 -0.72 0.40
C PRO A 11 8.59 -0.85 -0.96
N PHE A 12 7.85 -1.31 -1.97
CA PHE A 12 8.36 -1.65 -3.30
C PHE A 12 9.10 -0.50 -3.99
N LEU A 13 8.67 0.76 -3.79
CA LEU A 13 9.33 1.95 -4.34
C LEU A 13 10.79 2.13 -3.89
N TRP A 14 11.14 1.56 -2.74
CA TRP A 14 12.48 1.65 -2.14
C TRP A 14 13.01 0.28 -1.75
N ALA A 15 12.59 -0.79 -2.43
CA ALA A 15 12.96 -2.16 -2.07
C ALA A 15 14.48 -2.40 -2.05
N ASP A 16 15.23 -1.64 -2.85
CA ASP A 16 16.69 -1.65 -2.90
C ASP A 16 17.35 -0.94 -1.69
N LYS A 17 16.66 0.04 -1.09
CA LYS A 17 17.17 0.91 -0.01
C LYS A 17 16.61 0.55 1.38
N LEU A 18 15.31 0.29 1.48
CA LEU A 18 14.58 0.01 2.72
C LEU A 18 14.46 -1.50 2.96
N LYS A 19 15.61 -2.16 3.06
CA LYS A 19 15.68 -3.57 3.47
C LYS A 19 15.59 -3.70 4.98
N SER A 20 15.06 -4.82 5.46
CA SER A 20 15.07 -5.12 6.89
C SER A 20 16.50 -5.11 7.42
N THR A 21 16.74 -4.35 8.49
CA THR A 21 18.09 -4.08 9.02
C THR A 21 18.15 -4.25 10.53
N LEU A 22 19.35 -4.23 11.11
CA LEU A 22 19.55 -4.25 12.57
C LEU A 22 19.79 -2.83 13.07
N ILE A 23 18.97 -2.39 14.03
CA ILE A 23 19.13 -1.11 14.73
C ILE A 23 19.16 -1.43 16.23
N GLY A 24 20.29 -1.15 16.89
CA GLY A 24 20.45 -1.45 18.32
C GLY A 24 20.26 -2.92 18.70
N GLY A 25 20.55 -3.85 17.77
CA GLY A 25 20.33 -5.29 17.96
C GLY A 25 18.91 -5.78 17.64
N THR A 26 17.97 -4.89 17.34
CA THR A 26 16.61 -5.24 16.92
C THR A 26 16.49 -5.31 15.40
N ARG A 27 15.86 -6.37 14.88
CA ARG A 27 15.52 -6.46 13.45
C ARG A 27 14.32 -5.57 13.15
N VAL A 28 14.55 -4.54 12.35
CA VAL A 28 13.53 -3.56 11.93
C VAL A 28 13.17 -3.82 10.48
N ALA A 29 11.88 -3.84 10.19
CA ALA A 29 11.32 -3.90 8.84
C ALA A 29 10.57 -2.60 8.53
N TRP A 30 10.39 -2.33 7.23
CA TRP A 30 9.77 -1.12 6.73
C TRP A 30 8.48 -1.48 6.00
N LEU A 31 7.45 -0.65 6.15
CA LEU A 31 6.17 -0.79 5.46
C LEU A 31 5.83 0.52 4.77
N LEU A 32 5.26 0.42 3.58
CA LEU A 32 4.71 1.55 2.85
C LEU A 32 3.24 1.73 3.22
N ALA A 33 2.89 2.92 3.70
CA ALA A 33 1.52 3.33 3.92
C ALA A 33 0.91 3.78 2.58
N VAL A 34 -0.09 3.05 2.10
CA VAL A 34 -0.83 3.36 0.87
C VAL A 34 -2.21 3.89 1.25
N PRO A 35 -2.57 5.12 0.84
CA PRO A 35 -3.91 5.64 1.09
C PRO A 35 -4.95 4.90 0.26
N VAL A 36 -6.04 4.48 0.91
CA VAL A 36 -7.11 3.70 0.27
C VAL A 36 -8.50 4.25 0.58
N SER A 37 -9.41 4.03 -0.36
CA SER A 37 -10.83 4.34 -0.22
C SER A 37 -11.57 3.30 0.61
N LYS A 38 -12.82 3.61 0.96
CA LYS A 38 -13.72 2.62 1.56
C LYS A 38 -14.02 1.45 0.62
N ALA A 39 -14.15 1.71 -0.68
CA ALA A 39 -14.42 0.67 -1.69
C ALA A 39 -13.22 -0.27 -1.84
N GLU A 40 -12.01 0.29 -1.89
CA GLU A 40 -10.74 -0.46 -1.92
C GLU A 40 -10.54 -1.27 -0.65
N THR A 41 -10.87 -0.71 0.52
CA THR A 41 -10.83 -1.44 1.80
C THR A 41 -11.78 -2.63 1.79
N ALA A 42 -13.03 -2.44 1.35
CA ALA A 42 -14.02 -3.52 1.26
C ALA A 42 -13.62 -4.60 0.25
N TYR A 43 -13.04 -4.19 -0.90
CA TYR A 43 -12.52 -5.10 -1.90
C TYR A 43 -11.38 -5.96 -1.33
N ALA A 44 -10.40 -5.36 -0.64
CA ALA A 44 -9.31 -6.12 -0.02
C ALA A 44 -9.79 -7.07 1.09
N GLN A 45 -10.83 -6.70 1.84
CA GLN A 45 -11.44 -7.60 2.83
C GLN A 45 -12.14 -8.81 2.18
N THR A 46 -12.68 -8.63 0.98
CA THR A 46 -13.43 -9.67 0.25
C THR A 46 -12.52 -10.58 -0.57
N TYR A 47 -11.53 -10.01 -1.26
CA TYR A 47 -10.69 -10.70 -2.25
C TYR A 47 -9.22 -10.85 -1.82
N GLY A 48 -8.87 -10.37 -0.62
CA GLY A 48 -7.50 -10.36 -0.10
C GLY A 48 -6.71 -9.12 -0.54
N PRO A 49 -5.71 -8.70 0.27
CA PRO A 49 -4.90 -7.51 -0.02
C PRO A 49 -4.07 -7.66 -1.30
N GLN A 50 -3.60 -8.87 -1.63
CA GLN A 50 -2.82 -9.12 -2.85
C GLN A 50 -3.62 -8.81 -4.13
N SER A 51 -4.94 -9.06 -4.11
CA SER A 51 -5.82 -8.72 -5.24
C SER A 51 -5.94 -7.22 -5.45
N LEU A 52 -5.98 -6.44 -4.36
CA LEU A 52 -5.97 -4.98 -4.44
C LEU A 52 -4.61 -4.44 -4.91
N GLU A 53 -3.51 -5.00 -4.38
CA GLU A 53 -2.15 -4.63 -4.81
C GLU A 53 -1.94 -4.89 -6.31
N ALA A 54 -2.46 -6.00 -6.84
CA ALA A 54 -2.42 -6.30 -8.27
C ALA A 54 -3.16 -5.24 -9.10
N ARG A 55 -4.33 -4.76 -8.63
CA ARG A 55 -5.07 -3.66 -9.28
C ARG A 55 -4.32 -2.34 -9.24
N PHE A 56 -3.68 -2.01 -8.11
CA PHE A 56 -2.83 -0.83 -8.02
C PHE A 56 -1.67 -0.86 -9.01
N ALA A 57 -1.04 -2.03 -9.20
CA ALA A 57 0.02 -2.20 -10.18
C ALA A 57 -0.49 -2.14 -11.64
N GLU A 58 -1.64 -2.78 -11.93
CA GLU A 58 -2.27 -2.76 -13.26
C GLU A 58 -2.64 -1.33 -13.70
N MET A 59 -3.11 -0.52 -12.75
CA MET A 59 -3.59 0.84 -13.00
C MET A 59 -2.53 1.92 -12.81
N ASP A 60 -1.29 1.55 -12.45
CA ASP A 60 -0.16 2.46 -12.18
C ASP A 60 -0.55 3.68 -11.33
N ILE A 61 -1.13 3.43 -10.15
CA ILE A 61 -1.69 4.51 -9.34
C ILE A 61 -0.63 5.46 -8.79
N ASP A 62 -0.96 6.74 -8.77
CA ASP A 62 -0.20 7.73 -8.00
C ASP A 62 -0.61 7.67 -6.52
N ILE A 63 0.18 6.97 -5.71
CA ILE A 63 -0.06 6.87 -4.26
C ILE A 63 0.15 8.21 -3.51
N TYR A 64 0.73 9.22 -4.16
CA TYR A 64 0.92 10.56 -3.60
C TYR A 64 -0.29 11.48 -3.86
N ASP A 65 -1.13 11.16 -4.85
CA ASP A 65 -2.38 11.88 -5.09
C ASP A 65 -3.48 11.43 -4.12
N LEU A 66 -3.68 12.24 -3.07
CA LEU A 66 -4.74 11.99 -2.08
C LEU A 66 -6.16 12.14 -2.64
N ASN A 67 -6.32 12.70 -3.84
CA ASN A 67 -7.61 12.91 -4.49
C ASN A 67 -7.89 11.91 -5.62
N ARG A 68 -6.98 10.95 -5.87
CA ARG A 68 -7.11 9.97 -6.95
C ARG A 68 -8.46 9.25 -6.96
N ALA A 69 -8.82 8.73 -8.13
CA ALA A 69 -9.97 7.85 -8.27
C ALA A 69 -9.71 6.48 -7.63
N SER A 70 -10.79 5.80 -7.26
CA SER A 70 -10.74 4.40 -6.83
C SER A 70 -10.36 3.54 -8.03
N VAL A 71 -9.57 2.49 -7.82
CA VAL A 71 -9.34 1.45 -8.86
C VAL A 71 -10.37 0.32 -8.80
N ILE A 72 -11.22 0.35 -7.79
CA ILE A 72 -12.40 -0.51 -7.63
C ILE A 72 -13.62 0.24 -8.10
#